data_AF-A0A2G6R715-F1
#
_entry.id   AF-A0A2G6R715-F1
#
_cell.length_a   1.000
_cell.length_b   1.000
_cell.length_c   1.000
_cell.angle_alpha   90.00
_cell.angle_beta   90.00
_cell.angle_gamma   90.00
#
_symmetry.space_group_name_H-M   'P 1'
#
loop_
_entity.id
_entity.type
_entity.pdbx_description
1 polymer ?
#
loop_
_entity_poly.entity_id
_entity_poly.type
_entity_poly.pdbx_seq_one_letter_code
_entity_poly.pdbx_strand_id
1 'polypeptide(L)'
;MKKTLFVIALLVGLVSQGFTQPVVPKGDFSKKLKKASGEPGKFVVGKDNFPKSYFLVHKNLPFLAGLSLHHPKSSSLGLSKKQIDAILEIKKRTVPAVIKAAKKIKKLELQLAQNIAIESNSAKSQYQLVEEIGQLRTQLTKAHLQCINEVRAVLSKEQYKILLSYATKMSYKAKSSKFKIDELVILPHPGKFIKLGKVNVTKDQKNRIEKEVKAVYAPIFQDKIREAYTLETKVQRMVAKGKTKKDLKDLLDQISQLKREAIDSRIDALNHMKKILNKKQWEQINKLTYR
;
A
#
# COMPACT_ATOMS: atom_id res chain seq x y z
N MET A 1 22.39 -42.51 63.33
CA MET A 1 22.27 -42.67 61.86
C MET A 1 21.63 -41.43 61.26
N LYS A 2 22.30 -40.84 60.26
CA LYS A 2 22.02 -39.52 59.67
C LYS A 2 20.64 -39.45 59.00
N LYS A 3 19.83 -38.45 59.35
CA LYS A 3 18.72 -37.98 58.50
C LYS A 3 19.04 -36.57 58.03
N THR A 4 19.64 -36.49 56.85
CA THR A 4 19.87 -35.23 56.14
C THR A 4 18.56 -34.85 55.45
N LEU A 5 17.91 -33.78 55.91
CA LEU A 5 16.78 -33.17 55.21
C LEU A 5 17.35 -32.35 54.03
N PHE A 6 17.10 -32.81 52.80
CA PHE A 6 17.31 -32.00 51.61
C PHE A 6 16.09 -31.10 51.42
N VAL A 7 16.21 -29.81 51.75
CA VAL A 7 15.25 -28.78 51.33
C VAL A 7 15.69 -28.30 49.95
N ILE A 8 15.06 -28.83 48.90
CA ILE A 8 15.15 -28.26 47.56
C ILE A 8 14.21 -27.05 47.53
N ALA A 9 14.77 -25.86 47.68
CA ALA A 9 14.08 -24.61 47.39
C ALA A 9 13.93 -24.49 45.86
N LEU A 10 12.80 -24.95 45.33
CA LEU A 10 12.40 -24.70 43.94
C LEU A 10 11.97 -23.23 43.81
N LEU A 11 12.92 -22.33 43.61
CA LEU A 11 12.67 -20.96 43.17
C LEU A 11 12.19 -21.02 41.71
N VAL A 12 10.90 -21.26 41.52
CA VAL A 12 10.22 -21.01 40.25
C VAL A 12 10.19 -19.51 40.07
N GLY A 13 11.23 -18.97 39.44
CA GLY A 13 11.19 -17.64 38.86
C GLY A 13 10.04 -17.60 37.86
N LEU A 14 8.90 -17.06 38.27
CA LEU A 14 7.90 -16.55 37.35
C LEU A 14 8.56 -15.43 36.54
N VAL A 15 9.16 -15.80 35.42
CA VAL A 15 9.39 -14.86 34.33
C VAL A 15 8.01 -14.49 33.86
N SER A 16 7.47 -13.39 34.41
CA SER A 16 6.29 -12.76 33.86
C SER A 16 6.61 -12.45 32.41
N GLN A 17 6.05 -13.24 31.49
CA GLN A 17 5.97 -12.84 30.10
C GLN A 17 5.06 -11.61 30.10
N GLY A 18 5.65 -10.44 30.32
CA GLY A 18 4.94 -9.18 30.40
C GLY A 18 4.13 -9.01 29.13
N PHE A 19 2.81 -9.08 29.27
CA PHE A 19 1.88 -8.76 28.18
C PHE A 19 2.13 -7.29 27.82
N THR A 20 2.96 -7.04 26.79
CA THR A 20 3.25 -5.68 26.34
C THR A 20 1.96 -5.04 25.84
N GLN A 21 1.53 -3.98 26.52
CA GLN A 21 0.37 -3.16 26.14
C GLN A 21 0.80 -1.95 25.30
N PRO A 22 -0.07 -1.40 24.43
CA PRO A 22 0.22 -0.18 23.71
C PRO A 22 0.34 1.01 24.67
N VAL A 23 1.20 1.98 24.34
CA VAL A 23 1.38 3.23 25.10
C VAL A 23 0.07 4.03 25.14
N VAL A 24 -0.65 4.07 24.02
CA VAL A 24 -1.97 4.69 23.91
C VAL A 24 -2.92 3.67 23.26
N PRO A 25 -4.07 3.34 23.88
CA PRO A 25 -5.10 2.51 23.26
C PRO A 25 -5.58 3.10 21.93
N LYS A 26 -5.94 2.23 20.96
CA LYS A 26 -6.45 2.69 19.65
C LYS A 26 -7.86 3.30 19.71
N GLY A 27 -8.61 3.02 20.77
CA GLY A 27 -10.00 3.45 20.91
C GLY A 27 -10.85 3.08 19.69
N ASP A 28 -11.69 4.02 19.26
CA ASP A 28 -12.59 3.88 18.11
C ASP A 28 -11.96 4.20 16.75
N PHE A 29 -10.65 4.45 16.70
CA PHE A 29 -9.97 4.95 15.50
C PHE A 29 -10.17 4.03 14.27
N SER A 30 -10.15 2.71 14.47
CA SER A 30 -10.42 1.74 13.40
C SER A 30 -11.85 1.86 12.86
N LYS A 31 -12.84 2.13 13.71
CA LYS A 31 -14.25 2.34 13.30
C LYS A 31 -14.38 3.65 12.50
N LYS A 32 -13.73 4.73 12.97
CA LYS A 32 -13.67 6.02 12.26
C LYS A 32 -13.02 5.87 10.88
N LEU A 33 -11.92 5.12 10.76
CA LEU A 33 -11.30 4.85 9.47
C LEU A 33 -12.19 4.02 8.54
N LYS A 34 -12.90 3.02 9.06
CA LYS A 34 -13.87 2.23 8.26
C LYS A 34 -14.98 3.14 7.72
N LYS A 35 -15.56 4.01 8.56
CA LYS A 35 -16.55 5.01 8.14
C LYS A 35 -15.98 5.98 7.10
N ALA A 36 -14.74 6.43 7.28
CA ALA A 36 -14.09 7.37 6.36
C ALA A 36 -13.72 6.74 5.02
N SER A 37 -13.39 5.45 4.98
CA SER A 37 -13.11 4.70 3.76
C SER A 37 -14.31 4.70 2.80
N GLY A 38 -15.53 4.65 3.35
CA GLY A 38 -16.73 4.38 2.55
C GLY A 38 -16.67 3.02 1.86
N GLU A 39 -17.55 2.83 0.89
CA GLU A 39 -17.62 1.59 0.11
C GLU A 39 -16.31 1.31 -0.65
N PRO A 40 -15.89 0.04 -0.74
CA PRO A 40 -14.75 -0.33 -1.56
C PRO A 40 -15.06 -0.07 -3.04
N GLY A 41 -14.01 0.17 -3.83
CA GLY A 41 -14.18 0.25 -5.28
C GLY A 41 -14.56 -1.09 -5.88
N LYS A 42 -15.38 -1.06 -6.93
CA LYS A 42 -15.87 -2.26 -7.66
C LYS A 42 -14.75 -3.16 -8.22
N PHE A 43 -13.51 -2.66 -8.23
CA PHE A 43 -12.33 -3.35 -8.78
C PHE A 43 -11.35 -3.80 -7.69
N VAL A 44 -11.60 -3.50 -6.41
CA VAL A 44 -10.71 -3.86 -5.30
C VAL A 44 -10.84 -5.35 -5.01
N VAL A 45 -9.76 -6.11 -5.25
CA VAL A 45 -9.72 -7.53 -4.88
C VAL A 45 -9.21 -7.65 -3.45
N GLY A 46 -10.12 -7.92 -2.51
CA GLY A 46 -9.83 -8.10 -1.09
C GLY A 46 -10.13 -6.86 -0.26
N LYS A 47 -9.39 -6.66 0.84
CA LYS A 47 -9.64 -5.59 1.80
C LYS A 47 -8.94 -4.29 1.37
N ASP A 48 -9.70 -3.21 1.18
CA ASP A 48 -9.14 -1.86 1.05
C ASP A 48 -8.41 -1.49 2.36
N ASN A 49 -7.10 -1.23 2.26
CA ASN A 49 -6.26 -0.85 3.39
C ASN A 49 -6.25 0.67 3.57
N PHE A 50 -7.42 1.30 3.60
CA PHE A 50 -7.56 2.74 3.73
C PHE A 50 -6.97 3.26 5.06
N PRO A 51 -6.20 4.37 5.06
CA PRO A 51 -5.75 5.17 3.91
C PRO A 51 -4.39 4.73 3.33
N LYS A 52 -3.80 3.66 3.87
CA LYS A 52 -2.43 3.23 3.53
C LYS A 52 -2.25 2.82 2.07
N SER A 53 -3.26 2.22 1.44
CA SER A 53 -3.21 1.84 0.02
C SER A 53 -3.00 3.02 -0.95
N TYR A 54 -3.24 4.26 -0.50
CA TYR A 54 -3.22 5.45 -1.37
C TYR A 54 -1.87 6.18 -1.40
N PHE A 55 -0.86 5.73 -0.64
CA PHE A 55 0.49 6.28 -0.78
C PHE A 55 1.18 5.66 -2.01
N LEU A 56 2.01 6.45 -2.69
CA LEU A 56 2.81 6.00 -3.82
C LEU A 56 3.71 4.82 -3.44
N VAL A 57 4.28 4.88 -2.23
CA VAL A 57 5.22 3.90 -1.66
C VAL A 57 4.69 3.34 -0.33
N HIS A 58 3.58 2.62 -0.36
CA HIS A 58 2.87 2.24 0.88
C HIS A 58 3.35 0.95 1.55
N LYS A 59 3.94 0.01 0.80
CA LYS A 59 4.43 -1.27 1.36
C LYS A 59 5.81 -1.15 1.99
N ASN A 60 6.60 -0.17 1.57
CA ASN A 60 8.01 -0.08 1.87
C ASN A 60 8.34 1.03 2.89
N LEU A 61 7.34 1.74 3.43
CA LEU A 61 7.56 2.81 4.42
C LEU A 61 6.84 2.55 5.76
N PRO A 62 7.51 2.77 6.92
CA PRO A 62 6.91 2.53 8.22
C PRO A 62 5.97 3.67 8.65
N PHE A 63 4.85 3.33 9.29
CA PHE A 63 3.92 4.29 9.89
C PHE A 63 4.31 4.59 11.35
N LEU A 64 5.43 5.31 11.54
CA LEU A 64 6.10 5.43 12.83
C LEU A 64 5.20 5.98 13.95
N ALA A 65 4.40 7.02 13.71
CA ALA A 65 3.50 7.57 14.74
C ALA A 65 2.50 6.52 15.28
N GLY A 66 1.97 5.67 14.41
CA GLY A 66 1.09 4.59 14.83
C GLY A 66 1.84 3.46 15.54
N LEU A 67 3.06 3.17 15.08
CA LEU A 67 3.92 2.12 15.67
C LEU A 67 4.47 2.52 17.04
N SER A 68 4.72 3.79 17.29
CA SER A 68 5.24 4.29 18.56
C SER A 68 4.16 4.46 19.63
N LEU A 69 2.91 4.70 19.24
CA LEU A 69 1.81 4.90 20.19
C LEU A 69 0.94 3.66 20.40
N HIS A 70 0.64 2.93 19.33
CA HIS A 70 -0.50 1.99 19.31
C HIS A 70 -0.13 0.54 19.01
N HIS A 71 1.15 0.26 18.77
CA HIS A 71 1.60 -1.11 18.58
C HIS A 71 1.62 -1.84 19.94
N PRO A 72 1.27 -3.14 20.04
CA PRO A 72 1.31 -3.85 21.32
C PRO A 72 2.67 -3.76 22.02
N LYS A 73 3.75 -3.79 21.24
CA LYS A 73 5.13 -3.65 21.77
C LYS A 73 5.53 -2.20 22.05
N SER A 74 4.68 -1.20 21.86
CA SER A 74 5.12 0.19 21.92
C SER A 74 5.48 0.66 23.34
N SER A 75 4.98 -0.01 24.38
CA SER A 75 5.43 0.23 25.77
C SER A 75 6.93 -0.01 25.97
N SER A 76 7.53 -0.91 25.18
CA SER A 76 8.98 -1.18 25.22
C SER A 76 9.85 0.00 24.78
N LEU A 77 9.26 1.06 24.20
CA LEU A 77 9.99 2.28 23.85
C LEU A 77 10.31 3.17 25.06
N GLY A 78 9.62 2.98 26.20
CA GLY A 78 9.82 3.84 27.37
C GLY A 78 9.66 5.33 27.06
N LEU A 79 8.63 5.70 26.27
CA LEU A 79 8.42 7.09 25.86
C LEU A 79 8.09 7.96 27.08
N SER A 80 8.75 9.11 27.20
CA SER A 80 8.36 10.11 28.20
C SER A 80 7.03 10.76 27.84
N LYS A 81 6.35 11.37 28.82
CA LYS A 81 5.11 12.13 28.58
C LYS A 81 5.29 13.19 27.48
N LYS A 82 6.40 13.94 27.52
CA LYS A 82 6.76 14.94 26.50
C LYS A 82 6.88 14.32 25.09
N GLN A 83 7.44 13.12 24.96
CA GLN A 83 7.54 12.44 23.68
C GLN A 83 6.18 11.94 23.18
N ILE A 84 5.35 11.40 24.08
CA ILE A 84 3.99 10.95 23.77
C ILE A 84 3.16 12.13 23.23
N ASP A 85 3.17 13.25 23.94
CA ASP A 85 2.43 14.46 23.58
C ASP A 85 2.90 15.01 22.22
N ALA A 86 4.21 15.07 21.99
CA ALA A 86 4.76 15.49 20.70
C ALA A 86 4.31 14.59 19.53
N ILE A 87 4.31 13.27 19.71
CA ILE A 87 3.87 12.33 18.66
C ILE A 87 2.35 12.41 18.45
N LEU A 88 1.57 12.63 19.51
CA LEU A 88 0.13 12.85 19.41
C LEU A 88 -0.20 14.12 18.61
N GLU A 89 0.54 15.20 18.83
CA GLU A 89 0.37 16.44 18.05
C GLU A 89 0.77 16.24 16.58
N ILE A 90 1.87 15.53 16.29
CA ILE A 90 2.22 15.12 14.91
C ILE A 90 1.07 14.33 14.26
N LYS A 91 0.47 13.38 14.99
CA LYS A 91 -0.65 12.57 14.50
C LYS A 91 -1.90 13.44 14.26
N LYS A 92 -2.23 14.34 15.17
CA LYS A 92 -3.40 15.23 15.13
C LYS A 92 -3.40 16.11 13.89
N ARG A 93 -2.25 16.65 13.48
CA ARG A 93 -2.12 17.41 12.22
C ARG A 93 -2.04 16.54 10.97
N THR A 94 -1.37 15.39 11.04
CA THR A 94 -1.07 14.59 9.84
C THR A 94 -2.24 13.72 9.40
N VAL A 95 -2.90 13.03 10.34
CA VAL A 95 -3.92 12.02 10.02
C VAL A 95 -5.15 12.61 9.31
N PRO A 96 -5.72 13.75 9.73
CA PRO A 96 -6.86 14.35 9.01
C PRO A 96 -6.52 14.72 7.57
N ALA A 97 -5.34 15.30 7.33
CA ALA A 97 -4.86 15.64 6.00
C ALA A 97 -4.69 14.39 5.13
N VAL A 98 -4.12 13.31 5.69
CA VAL A 98 -3.98 12.01 5.02
C VAL A 98 -5.34 11.43 4.65
N ILE A 99 -6.31 11.45 5.57
CA ILE A 99 -7.67 10.94 5.31
C ILE A 99 -8.34 11.75 4.19
N LYS A 100 -8.22 13.09 4.22
CA LYS A 100 -8.80 13.97 3.19
C LYS A 100 -8.19 13.69 1.82
N ALA A 101 -6.86 13.59 1.72
CA ALA A 101 -6.17 13.28 0.48
C ALA A 101 -6.52 11.88 -0.04
N ALA A 102 -6.50 10.86 0.82
CA ALA A 102 -6.84 9.49 0.44
C ALA A 102 -8.30 9.37 -0.07
N LYS A 103 -9.24 10.10 0.53
CA LYS A 103 -10.63 10.20 0.02
C LYS A 103 -10.67 10.80 -1.39
N LYS A 104 -9.92 11.88 -1.62
CA LYS A 104 -9.86 12.52 -2.95
C LYS A 104 -9.28 11.55 -3.99
N ILE A 105 -8.15 10.92 -3.68
CA ILE A 105 -7.51 9.93 -4.56
C ILE A 105 -8.47 8.77 -4.85
N LYS A 106 -9.12 8.21 -3.81
CA LYS A 106 -10.13 7.16 -3.98
C LYS A 106 -11.24 7.57 -4.93
N LYS A 107 -11.80 8.77 -4.78
CA LYS A 107 -12.85 9.28 -5.69
C LYS A 107 -12.36 9.32 -7.14
N LEU A 108 -11.14 9.82 -7.37
CA LEU A 108 -10.56 9.90 -8.72
C LEU A 108 -10.28 8.50 -9.30
N GLU A 109 -9.81 7.55 -8.50
CA GLU A 109 -9.62 6.16 -8.93
C GLU A 109 -10.93 5.48 -9.31
N LEU A 110 -11.99 5.70 -8.53
CA LEU A 110 -13.33 5.20 -8.85
C LEU A 110 -13.85 5.79 -10.15
N GLN A 111 -13.67 7.09 -10.35
CA GLN A 111 -14.02 7.78 -11.59
C GLN A 111 -13.23 7.23 -12.77
N LEU A 112 -11.91 7.05 -12.64
CA LEU A 112 -11.08 6.50 -13.72
C LEU A 112 -11.55 5.10 -14.10
N ALA A 113 -11.79 4.24 -13.11
CA ALA A 113 -12.19 2.88 -13.35
C ALA A 113 -13.61 2.79 -13.97
N GLN A 114 -14.53 3.66 -13.56
CA GLN A 114 -15.84 3.84 -14.20
C GLN A 114 -15.68 4.26 -15.67
N ASN A 115 -14.91 5.32 -15.94
CA ASN A 115 -14.71 5.88 -17.28
C ASN A 115 -14.14 4.85 -18.26
N ILE A 116 -13.11 4.12 -17.84
CA ILE A 116 -12.43 3.13 -18.69
C ILE A 116 -13.25 1.85 -18.84
N ALA A 117 -13.75 1.30 -17.73
CA ALA A 117 -14.29 -0.06 -17.75
C ALA A 117 -15.80 -0.12 -18.07
N ILE A 118 -16.54 0.94 -17.73
CA ILE A 118 -18.00 1.02 -17.93
C ILE A 118 -18.32 1.94 -19.12
N GLU A 119 -17.86 3.19 -19.08
CA GLU A 119 -18.32 4.24 -20.00
C GLU A 119 -17.60 4.25 -21.35
N SER A 120 -16.53 3.47 -21.50
CA SER A 120 -15.80 3.33 -22.78
C SER A 120 -15.00 4.56 -23.19
N ASN A 121 -14.68 5.45 -22.25
CA ASN A 121 -13.85 6.62 -22.56
C ASN A 121 -12.47 6.16 -23.03
N SER A 122 -11.89 6.91 -23.97
CA SER A 122 -10.55 6.62 -24.52
C SER A 122 -9.46 6.82 -23.46
N ALA A 123 -8.32 6.14 -23.62
CA ALA A 123 -7.17 6.33 -22.73
C ALA A 123 -6.76 7.80 -22.64
N LYS A 124 -6.62 8.43 -23.81
CA LYS A 124 -6.13 9.80 -23.95
C LYS A 124 -7.01 10.81 -23.19
N SER A 125 -8.33 10.62 -23.15
CA SER A 125 -9.22 11.52 -22.40
C SER A 125 -9.09 11.37 -20.88
N GLN A 126 -8.46 10.30 -20.40
CA GLN A 126 -8.25 10.05 -18.98
C GLN A 126 -6.84 10.41 -18.48
N TYR A 127 -5.95 10.87 -19.36
CA TYR A 127 -4.56 11.11 -18.99
C TYR A 127 -4.39 12.17 -17.90
N GLN A 128 -5.16 13.24 -17.93
CA GLN A 128 -5.12 14.27 -16.87
C GLN A 128 -5.59 13.71 -15.52
N LEU A 129 -6.61 12.86 -15.52
CA LEU A 129 -7.12 12.21 -14.30
C LEU A 129 -6.07 11.29 -13.68
N VAL A 130 -5.39 10.49 -14.50
CA VAL A 130 -4.29 9.62 -14.04
C VAL A 130 -3.11 10.45 -13.51
N GLU A 131 -2.87 11.64 -14.08
CA GLU A 131 -1.80 12.53 -13.65
C GLU A 131 -2.10 13.13 -12.28
N GLU A 132 -3.33 13.64 -12.10
CA GLU A 132 -3.80 14.15 -10.81
C GLU A 132 -3.69 13.09 -9.72
N ILE A 133 -4.08 11.84 -10.02
CA ILE A 133 -3.92 10.71 -9.10
C ILE A 133 -2.44 10.51 -8.72
N GLY A 134 -1.54 10.49 -9.70
CA GLY A 134 -0.10 10.35 -9.48
C GLY A 134 0.48 11.47 -8.61
N GLN A 135 0.13 12.72 -8.91
CA GLN A 135 0.56 13.90 -8.16
C GLN A 135 0.07 13.84 -6.71
N LEU A 136 -1.21 13.53 -6.47
CA LEU A 136 -1.78 13.43 -5.13
C LEU A 136 -1.13 12.31 -4.31
N ARG A 137 -0.87 11.14 -4.90
CA ARG A 137 -0.16 10.04 -4.22
C ARG A 137 1.28 10.42 -3.86
N THR A 138 1.94 11.15 -4.74
CA THR A 138 3.29 11.67 -4.51
C THR A 138 3.29 12.67 -3.35
N GLN A 139 2.37 13.64 -3.35
CA GLN A 139 2.20 14.60 -2.27
C GLN A 139 1.90 13.91 -0.93
N LEU A 140 1.01 12.92 -0.94
CA LEU A 140 0.67 12.14 0.25
C LEU A 140 1.88 11.37 0.80
N THR A 141 2.73 10.82 -0.07
CA THR A 141 4.00 10.17 0.32
C THR A 141 5.01 11.18 0.86
N LYS A 142 5.15 12.36 0.24
CA LYS A 142 6.00 13.45 0.76
C LYS A 142 5.57 13.88 2.17
N ALA A 143 4.26 13.92 2.46
CA ALA A 143 3.74 14.17 3.80
C ALA A 143 4.05 13.03 4.79
N HIS A 144 3.97 11.76 4.35
CA HIS A 144 4.38 10.62 5.18
C HIS A 144 5.86 10.67 5.55
N LEU A 145 6.73 10.97 4.58
CA LEU A 145 8.17 11.11 4.82
C LEU A 145 8.47 12.21 5.84
N GLN A 146 7.74 13.32 5.78
CA GLN A 146 7.84 14.36 6.79
C GLN A 146 7.42 13.85 8.18
N CYS A 147 6.27 13.18 8.28
CA CYS A 147 5.83 12.58 9.55
C CYS A 147 6.85 11.56 10.11
N ILE A 148 7.48 10.76 9.24
CA ILE A 148 8.55 9.83 9.64
C ILE A 148 9.71 10.58 10.28
N ASN A 149 10.16 11.68 9.66
CA ASN A 149 11.29 12.46 10.17
C ASN A 149 10.96 13.19 11.46
N GLU A 150 9.75 13.73 11.57
CA GLU A 150 9.28 14.40 12.79
C GLU A 150 9.19 13.42 13.97
N VAL A 151 8.63 12.22 13.78
CA VAL A 151 8.61 11.20 14.82
C VAL A 151 10.03 10.75 15.17
N ARG A 152 10.90 10.56 14.17
CA ARG A 152 12.30 10.20 14.41
C ARG A 152 13.04 11.25 15.25
N ALA A 153 12.76 12.54 15.04
CA ALA A 153 13.38 13.63 15.80
C ALA A 153 12.92 13.68 17.27
N VAL A 154 11.74 13.12 17.59
CA VAL A 154 11.24 13.01 18.97
C VAL A 154 11.91 11.87 19.74
N LEU A 155 12.33 10.82 19.05
CA LEU A 155 12.88 9.59 19.66
C LEU A 155 14.39 9.69 19.86
N SER A 156 14.90 9.07 20.93
CA SER A 156 16.33 8.79 21.05
C SER A 156 16.78 7.78 19.98
N LYS A 157 18.09 7.68 19.76
CA LYS A 157 18.67 6.70 18.83
C LYS A 157 18.30 5.27 19.23
N GLU A 158 18.33 4.98 20.52
CA GLU A 158 18.00 3.68 21.12
C GLU A 158 16.50 3.37 20.95
N GLN A 159 15.63 4.33 21.27
CA GLN A 159 14.19 4.18 21.08
C GLN A 159 13.84 3.94 19.60
N TYR A 160 14.49 4.66 18.69
CA TYR A 160 14.30 4.47 17.26
C TYR A 160 14.77 3.08 16.80
N LYS A 161 15.89 2.57 17.33
CA LYS A 161 16.37 1.21 17.07
C LYS A 161 15.39 0.15 17.55
N ILE A 162 14.81 0.32 18.75
CA ILE A 162 13.77 -0.57 19.30
C ILE A 162 12.52 -0.52 18.40
N LEU A 163 12.06 0.67 18.04
CA LEU A 163 10.92 0.88 17.14
C LEU A 163 11.11 0.16 15.80
N LEU A 164 12.28 0.31 15.18
CA LEU A 164 12.61 -0.38 13.94
C LEU A 164 12.63 -1.89 14.12
N SER A 165 13.10 -2.41 15.26
CA SER A 165 13.18 -3.86 15.48
C SER A 165 11.81 -4.55 15.38
N TYR A 166 10.73 -3.92 15.85
CA TYR A 166 9.38 -4.49 15.72
C TYR A 166 8.60 -3.95 14.53
N ALA A 167 9.03 -2.84 13.91
CA ALA A 167 8.53 -2.41 12.61
C ALA A 167 9.02 -3.34 11.48
N THR A 168 10.22 -3.91 11.60
CA THR A 168 10.90 -4.72 10.58
C THR A 168 10.78 -6.24 10.81
N LYS A 169 10.58 -6.70 12.06
CA LYS A 169 10.26 -8.11 12.37
C LYS A 169 8.90 -8.60 11.80
N MET A 170 8.25 -7.80 10.95
CA MET A 170 7.08 -8.15 10.16
C MET A 170 7.36 -8.39 8.65
N SER A 171 8.62 -8.41 8.19
CA SER A 171 8.89 -8.75 6.77
C SER A 171 10.29 -9.32 6.52
N TYR A 172 10.50 -10.62 6.76
CA TYR A 172 11.02 -11.58 5.77
C TYR A 172 11.07 -13.02 6.33
N LYS A 173 9.93 -13.71 6.38
CA LYS A 173 9.91 -15.12 5.96
C LYS A 173 9.34 -15.08 4.55
N ALA A 174 10.20 -15.18 3.54
CA ALA A 174 9.75 -15.42 2.18
C ALA A 174 9.17 -16.84 2.11
N LYS A 175 7.93 -17.02 2.57
CA LYS A 175 7.05 -17.98 1.92
C LYS A 175 6.73 -17.35 0.58
N SER A 176 7.11 -18.02 -0.51
CA SER A 176 7.01 -17.60 -1.91
C SER A 176 5.71 -16.84 -2.23
N SER A 177 5.67 -15.55 -1.95
CA SER A 177 4.55 -14.71 -2.36
C SER A 177 4.97 -14.12 -3.68
N LYS A 178 4.31 -14.55 -4.75
CA LYS A 178 4.42 -13.98 -6.10
C LYS A 178 4.67 -12.48 -6.00
N PHE A 179 5.71 -12.00 -6.67
CA PHE A 179 6.07 -10.60 -6.77
C PHE A 179 4.81 -9.75 -7.03
N LYS A 180 4.40 -8.95 -6.03
CA LYS A 180 3.19 -8.12 -6.08
C LYS A 180 3.56 -6.67 -5.79
N ILE A 181 3.84 -5.94 -6.86
CA ILE A 181 4.02 -4.50 -6.81
C ILE A 181 2.65 -3.86 -7.03
N ASP A 182 2.35 -2.83 -6.25
CA ASP A 182 1.10 -2.12 -6.42
C ASP A 182 1.19 -1.11 -7.55
N GLU A 183 0.22 -1.24 -8.44
CA GLU A 183 -0.05 -0.35 -9.55
C GLU A 183 -0.43 1.04 -9.06
N LEU A 184 -0.32 2.04 -9.94
CA LEU A 184 -0.88 3.34 -9.65
C LEU A 184 -2.41 3.21 -9.54
N VAL A 185 -3.14 2.53 -10.42
CA VAL A 185 -4.59 2.35 -10.21
C VAL A 185 -4.97 0.90 -10.47
N ILE A 186 -5.88 0.36 -9.65
CA ILE A 186 -6.40 -0.99 -9.88
C ILE A 186 -7.42 -0.93 -11.01
N LEU A 187 -7.05 -1.47 -12.17
CA LEU A 187 -7.92 -1.62 -13.33
C LEU A 187 -8.33 -3.09 -13.54
N PRO A 188 -9.42 -3.39 -14.26
CA PRO A 188 -9.79 -4.76 -14.63
C PRO A 188 -8.64 -5.55 -15.23
N HIS A 189 -8.71 -6.88 -15.09
CA HIS A 189 -7.78 -7.80 -15.76
C HIS A 189 -8.56 -8.83 -16.60
N PRO A 190 -9.17 -8.43 -17.74
CA PRO A 190 -10.04 -9.30 -18.55
C PRO A 190 -9.40 -10.63 -18.94
N GLY A 191 -8.11 -10.61 -19.29
CA GLY A 191 -7.37 -11.80 -19.70
C GLY A 191 -7.34 -12.90 -18.63
N LYS A 192 -7.55 -12.57 -17.35
CA LYS A 192 -7.67 -13.58 -16.29
C LYS A 192 -8.94 -14.42 -16.46
N PHE A 193 -10.06 -13.80 -16.79
CA PHE A 193 -11.35 -14.49 -16.93
C PHE A 193 -11.40 -15.34 -18.20
N ILE A 194 -10.77 -14.86 -19.28
CA ILE A 194 -10.61 -15.61 -20.53
C ILE A 194 -9.75 -16.85 -20.30
N LYS A 195 -8.58 -16.70 -19.65
CA LYS A 195 -7.70 -17.84 -19.32
C LYS A 195 -8.36 -18.88 -18.41
N LEU A 196 -9.28 -18.46 -17.55
CA LEU A 196 -10.04 -19.36 -16.66
C LEU A 196 -11.28 -19.96 -17.33
N GLY A 197 -11.51 -19.74 -18.63
CA GLY A 197 -12.70 -20.22 -19.34
C GLY A 197 -14.01 -19.59 -18.87
N LYS A 198 -13.94 -18.51 -18.08
CA LYS A 198 -15.14 -17.81 -17.57
C LYS A 198 -15.75 -16.87 -18.61
N VAL A 199 -15.04 -16.58 -19.69
CA VAL A 199 -15.49 -15.78 -20.84
C VAL A 199 -14.97 -16.50 -22.08
N ASN A 200 -15.88 -17.03 -22.89
CA ASN A 200 -15.53 -17.75 -24.10
C ASN A 200 -15.14 -16.76 -25.21
N VAL A 201 -14.05 -17.04 -25.92
CA VAL A 201 -13.56 -16.24 -27.05
C VAL A 201 -13.27 -17.16 -28.23
N THR A 202 -13.43 -16.65 -29.46
CA THR A 202 -13.10 -17.42 -30.67
C THR A 202 -11.59 -17.59 -30.84
N LYS A 203 -11.18 -18.50 -31.74
CA LYS A 203 -9.76 -18.68 -32.10
C LYS A 203 -9.16 -17.37 -32.63
N ASP A 204 -9.90 -16.66 -33.46
CA ASP A 204 -9.49 -15.36 -34.02
C ASP A 204 -9.35 -14.29 -32.93
N GLN A 205 -10.31 -14.20 -32.01
CA GLN A 205 -10.22 -13.29 -30.87
C GLN A 205 -9.00 -13.61 -29.99
N LYS A 206 -8.72 -14.90 -29.75
CA LYS A 206 -7.54 -15.33 -28.98
C LYS A 206 -6.24 -14.91 -29.68
N ASN A 207 -6.15 -15.11 -30.99
CA ASN A 207 -4.99 -14.69 -31.79
C ASN A 207 -4.80 -13.16 -31.77
N ARG A 208 -5.90 -12.40 -31.91
CA ARG A 208 -5.87 -10.94 -31.81
C ARG A 208 -5.47 -10.46 -30.40
N ILE A 209 -5.95 -11.10 -29.35
CA ILE A 209 -5.54 -10.78 -27.97
C ILE A 209 -4.04 -11.02 -27.79
N GLU A 210 -3.52 -12.14 -28.28
CA GLU A 210 -2.09 -12.46 -28.22
C GLU A 210 -1.25 -11.41 -28.96
N LYS A 211 -1.68 -11.01 -30.16
CA LYS A 211 -0.93 -10.08 -31.01
C LYS A 211 -1.07 -8.61 -30.59
N GLU A 212 -2.30 -8.15 -30.33
CA GLU A 212 -2.60 -6.73 -30.11
C GLU A 212 -2.50 -6.34 -28.62
N VAL A 213 -2.90 -7.21 -27.69
CA VAL A 213 -2.94 -6.86 -26.26
C VAL A 213 -1.60 -7.12 -25.59
N LYS A 214 -0.95 -8.27 -25.84
CA LYS A 214 0.33 -8.57 -25.18
C LYS A 214 1.48 -7.69 -25.69
N ALA A 215 1.45 -7.29 -26.95
CA ALA A 215 2.48 -6.41 -27.53
C ALA A 215 2.54 -5.04 -26.83
N VAL A 216 1.41 -4.53 -26.34
CA VAL A 216 1.35 -3.23 -25.67
C VAL A 216 1.56 -3.37 -24.16
N TYR A 217 1.00 -4.43 -23.55
CA TYR A 217 0.98 -4.58 -22.09
C TYR A 217 2.26 -5.21 -21.52
N ALA A 218 2.63 -6.41 -21.99
CA ALA A 218 3.64 -7.22 -21.32
C ALA A 218 5.05 -6.58 -21.30
N PRO A 219 5.58 -6.02 -22.40
CA PRO A 219 6.93 -5.47 -22.41
C PRO A 219 7.03 -4.19 -21.59
N ILE A 220 6.03 -3.32 -21.66
CA ILE A 220 6.09 -2.01 -20.98
C ILE A 220 5.75 -2.16 -19.50
N PHE A 221 4.61 -2.79 -19.18
CA PHE A 221 4.09 -2.81 -17.82
C PHE A 221 5.05 -3.49 -16.84
N GLN A 222 5.56 -4.69 -17.17
CA GLN A 222 6.37 -5.47 -16.23
C GLN A 222 7.71 -4.79 -15.94
N ASP A 223 8.36 -4.23 -16.97
CA ASP A 223 9.65 -3.60 -16.81
C ASP A 223 9.55 -2.31 -16.00
N LYS A 224 8.57 -1.44 -16.31
CA LYS A 224 8.33 -0.21 -15.57
C LYS A 224 7.97 -0.47 -14.11
N ILE A 225 7.13 -1.47 -13.86
CA ILE A 225 6.74 -1.86 -12.50
C ILE A 225 7.95 -2.42 -11.73
N ARG A 226 8.78 -3.28 -12.34
CA ARG A 226 10.01 -3.81 -11.72
C ARG A 226 11.01 -2.70 -11.39
N GLU A 227 11.19 -1.74 -12.29
CA GLU A 227 12.06 -0.58 -12.06
C GLU A 227 11.53 0.27 -10.89
N ALA A 228 10.23 0.58 -10.88
CA ALA A 228 9.61 1.33 -9.79
C ALA A 228 9.82 0.65 -8.44
N TYR A 229 9.70 -0.68 -8.36
CA TYR A 229 9.94 -1.42 -7.11
C TYR A 229 11.39 -1.35 -6.62
N THR A 230 12.35 -1.36 -7.54
CA THR A 230 13.77 -1.17 -7.20
C THR A 230 13.97 0.20 -6.56
N LEU A 231 13.35 1.24 -7.11
CA LEU A 231 13.40 2.60 -6.56
C LEU A 231 12.67 2.71 -5.23
N GLU A 232 11.50 2.07 -5.06
CA GLU A 232 10.80 2.04 -3.77
C GLU A 232 11.63 1.41 -2.66
N THR A 233 12.34 0.31 -2.98
CA THR A 233 13.25 -0.35 -2.05
C THR A 233 14.44 0.56 -1.70
N LYS A 234 14.95 1.32 -2.68
CA LYS A 234 15.98 2.34 -2.45
C LYS A 234 15.47 3.46 -1.53
N VAL A 235 14.26 3.97 -1.77
CA VAL A 235 13.60 4.96 -0.92
C VAL A 235 13.48 4.45 0.52
N GLN A 236 12.99 3.24 0.73
CA GLN A 236 12.90 2.62 2.06
C GLN A 236 14.24 2.63 2.81
N ARG A 237 15.31 2.16 2.14
CA ARG A 237 16.66 2.13 2.72
C ARG A 237 17.16 3.53 3.07
N MET A 238 16.92 4.51 2.20
CA MET A 238 17.35 5.89 2.42
C MET A 238 16.58 6.56 3.56
N VAL A 239 15.27 6.29 3.69
CA VAL A 239 14.44 6.78 4.81
C VAL A 239 14.90 6.19 6.14
N ALA A 240 15.25 4.90 6.18
CA ALA A 240 15.83 4.29 7.38
C ALA A 240 17.15 4.99 7.80
N LYS A 241 17.92 5.49 6.82
CA LYS A 241 19.13 6.31 7.04
C LYS A 241 18.85 7.78 7.38
N GLY A 242 17.59 8.21 7.39
CA GLY A 242 17.18 9.56 7.81
C GLY A 242 17.11 10.57 6.68
N LYS A 243 17.09 10.11 5.42
CA LYS A 243 16.90 11.00 4.27
C LYS A 243 15.50 11.61 4.27
N THR A 244 15.43 12.87 3.86
CA THR A 244 14.24 13.70 3.90
C THR A 244 13.44 13.63 2.60
N LYS A 245 12.23 14.21 2.62
CA LYS A 245 11.43 14.38 1.40
C LYS A 245 12.15 15.22 0.31
N LYS A 246 13.08 16.10 0.70
CA LYS A 246 13.89 16.91 -0.23
C LYS A 246 14.94 16.02 -0.91
N ASP A 247 15.64 15.21 -0.12
CA ASP A 247 16.66 14.27 -0.61
C ASP A 247 16.10 13.19 -1.55
N LEU A 248 14.81 12.87 -1.38
CA LEU A 248 14.13 11.79 -2.09
C LEU A 248 13.25 12.27 -3.24
N LYS A 249 13.23 13.58 -3.52
CA LYS A 249 12.31 14.19 -4.48
C LYS A 249 12.38 13.50 -5.84
N ASP A 250 13.57 13.39 -6.42
CA ASP A 250 13.73 12.90 -7.79
C ASP A 250 13.44 11.39 -7.88
N LEU A 251 13.74 10.62 -6.82
CA LEU A 251 13.34 9.21 -6.74
C LEU A 251 11.82 9.05 -6.71
N LEU A 252 11.11 9.89 -5.94
CA LEU A 252 9.65 9.84 -5.86
C LEU A 252 9.01 10.25 -7.20
N ASP A 253 9.57 11.27 -7.85
CA ASP A 253 9.08 11.75 -9.13
C ASP A 253 9.30 10.66 -10.21
N GLN A 254 10.46 9.97 -10.22
CA GLN A 254 10.72 8.83 -11.10
C GLN A 254 9.80 7.63 -10.82
N ILE A 255 9.54 7.28 -9.55
CA ILE A 255 8.57 6.22 -9.21
C ILE A 255 7.17 6.58 -9.74
N SER A 256 6.75 7.83 -9.56
CA SER A 256 5.47 8.31 -10.06
C SER A 256 5.39 8.18 -11.59
N GLN A 257 6.44 8.58 -12.30
CA GLN A 257 6.53 8.49 -13.75
C GLN A 257 6.47 7.03 -14.25
N LEU A 258 7.26 6.13 -13.65
CA LEU A 258 7.28 4.71 -14.04
C LEU A 258 5.93 4.04 -13.81
N LYS A 259 5.30 4.27 -12.65
CA LYS A 259 3.96 3.73 -12.37
C LYS A 259 2.89 4.33 -13.26
N ARG A 260 3.09 5.58 -13.70
CA ARG A 260 2.21 6.24 -14.66
C ARG A 260 2.29 5.55 -16.02
N GLU A 261 3.49 5.43 -16.57
CA GLU A 261 3.74 4.78 -17.87
C GLU A 261 3.21 3.33 -17.88
N ALA A 262 3.38 2.61 -16.76
CA ALA A 262 2.80 1.29 -16.60
C ALA A 262 1.26 1.32 -16.70
N ILE A 263 0.58 2.26 -16.04
CA ILE A 263 -0.88 2.38 -16.14
C ILE A 263 -1.34 2.77 -17.54
N ASP A 264 -0.63 3.66 -18.23
CA ASP A 264 -0.99 4.03 -19.61
C ASP A 264 -1.00 2.79 -20.52
N SER A 265 0.05 1.95 -20.47
CA SER A 265 0.08 0.69 -21.22
C SER A 265 -1.06 -0.27 -20.86
N ARG A 266 -1.51 -0.27 -19.59
CA ARG A 266 -2.65 -1.09 -19.15
C ARG A 266 -3.97 -0.57 -19.70
N ILE A 267 -4.15 0.75 -19.74
CA ILE A 267 -5.35 1.36 -20.31
C ILE A 267 -5.40 1.08 -21.82
N ASP A 268 -4.29 1.19 -22.52
CA ASP A 268 -4.22 0.85 -23.95
C ASP A 268 -4.56 -0.61 -24.21
N ALA A 269 -4.01 -1.52 -23.41
CA ALA A 269 -4.33 -2.94 -23.45
C ALA A 269 -5.83 -3.23 -23.23
N LEU A 270 -6.48 -2.51 -22.32
CA LEU A 270 -7.93 -2.63 -22.09
C LEU A 270 -8.73 -2.13 -23.30
N ASN A 271 -8.29 -1.06 -23.96
CA ASN A 271 -8.93 -0.56 -25.17
C ASN A 271 -8.81 -1.55 -26.34
N HIS A 272 -7.64 -2.16 -26.53
CA HIS A 272 -7.48 -3.25 -27.51
C HIS A 272 -8.38 -4.44 -27.19
N MET A 273 -8.40 -4.88 -25.94
CA MET A 273 -9.28 -5.98 -25.50
C MET A 273 -10.74 -5.69 -25.83
N LYS A 274 -11.20 -4.45 -25.59
CA LYS A 274 -12.58 -4.03 -25.88
C LYS A 274 -12.91 -4.02 -27.37
N LYS A 275 -11.95 -3.69 -28.24
CA LYS A 275 -12.13 -3.76 -29.71
C LYS A 275 -12.22 -5.20 -30.23
N ILE A 276 -11.65 -6.16 -29.51
CA ILE A 276 -11.63 -7.57 -29.89
C ILE A 276 -12.88 -8.31 -29.40
N LEU A 277 -13.34 -7.97 -28.18
CA LEU A 277 -14.47 -8.62 -27.55
C LEU A 277 -15.80 -7.99 -27.97
N ASN A 278 -16.81 -8.82 -28.16
CA ASN A 278 -18.16 -8.32 -28.40
C ASN A 278 -18.79 -7.78 -27.09
N LYS A 279 -19.92 -7.06 -27.24
CA LYS A 279 -20.64 -6.44 -26.13
C LYS A 279 -20.98 -7.43 -25.01
N LYS A 280 -21.49 -8.62 -25.35
CA LYS A 280 -21.87 -9.66 -24.37
C LYS A 280 -20.65 -10.17 -23.59
N GLN A 281 -19.53 -10.40 -24.26
CA GLN A 281 -18.27 -10.83 -23.63
C GLN A 281 -17.73 -9.75 -22.68
N TRP A 282 -17.79 -8.47 -23.08
CA TRP A 282 -17.36 -7.36 -22.23
C TRP A 282 -18.26 -7.20 -21.00
N GLU A 283 -19.58 -7.31 -21.17
CA GLU A 283 -20.55 -7.31 -20.08
C GLU A 283 -20.31 -8.47 -19.10
N GLN A 284 -19.94 -9.66 -19.61
CA GLN A 284 -19.58 -10.81 -18.78
C GLN A 284 -18.29 -10.55 -17.98
N ILE A 285 -17.27 -9.95 -18.59
CA ILE A 285 -16.05 -9.52 -17.88
C ILE A 285 -16.40 -8.53 -16.79
N ASN A 286 -17.22 -7.53 -17.11
CA ASN A 286 -17.71 -6.54 -16.17
C ASN A 286 -18.41 -7.22 -14.98
N LYS A 287 -19.37 -8.11 -15.23
CA LYS A 287 -20.07 -8.88 -14.20
C LYS A 287 -19.13 -9.74 -13.35
N LEU A 288 -18.06 -10.30 -13.94
CA LEU A 288 -17.06 -11.09 -13.22
C LEU A 288 -16.06 -10.23 -12.44
N THR A 289 -15.91 -8.97 -12.82
CA THR A 289 -15.01 -8.01 -12.18
C THR A 289 -15.70 -7.28 -11.02
N TYR A 290 -17.01 -6.99 -11.12
CA TYR A 290 -17.76 -6.10 -10.20
C TYR A 290 -18.68 -6.82 -9.20
N ARG A 291 -18.49 -8.11 -8.95
CA ARG A 291 -19.29 -8.84 -7.96
C ARG A 291 -19.05 -8.32 -6.54
#